data_AF-A0A966KAQ1-F1
#
_entry.id   AF-A0A966KAQ1-F1
#
_cell.length_a   1.000
_cell.length_b   1.000
_cell.length_c   1.000
_cell.angle_alpha   90.00
_cell.angle_beta   90.00
_cell.angle_gamma   90.00
#
_symmetry.space_group_name_H-M   'P 1'
#
loop_
_entity.id
_entity.type
_entity.pdbx_description
1 polymer ?
#
loop_
_entity_poly.entity_id
_entity_poly.type
_entity_poly.pdbx_seq_one_letter_code
_entity_poly.pdbx_strand_id
1 'polypeptide(L)' 'MLLWLVIAYLGISIAIGLYGATKVHNARDYITAGRNLPMAFVLAMVFATWFGAETVLGISATFLEEGFRGLIS' A
#
# COMPACT_ATOMS: atom_id res chain seq x y z
N MET A 1 16.02 -16.41 3.47
CA MET A 1 16.12 -15.32 2.46
C MET A 1 14.84 -14.51 2.38
N LEU A 2 13.68 -15.10 2.06
CA LEU A 2 12.38 -14.42 2.05
C LEU A 2 11.97 -13.80 3.40
N LEU A 3 12.12 -14.56 4.49
CA LEU A 3 11.75 -14.11 5.84
C LEU A 3 12.51 -12.84 6.26
N TRP A 4 13.77 -12.72 5.87
CA TRP A 4 14.58 -11.53 6.13
C TRP A 4 14.08 -10.29 5.38
N LEU A 5 13.65 -10.47 4.13
CA LEU A 5 13.03 -9.38 3.34
C LEU A 5 11.71 -8.92 3.96
N VAL A 6 10.89 -9.85 4.45
CA VAL A 6 9.62 -9.52 5.12
C VAL A 6 9.87 -8.75 6.41
N ILE A 7 10.82 -9.20 7.24
CA ILE A 7 11.20 -8.49 8.48
C ILE A 7 11.72 -7.09 8.17
N ALA A 8 12.60 -6.96 7.16
CA ALA A 8 13.12 -5.66 6.74
C ALA A 8 12.01 -4.73 6.23
N TYR A 9 11.09 -5.23 5.41
CA TYR A 9 9.94 -4.47 4.90
C TYR A 9 9.04 -3.97 6.04
N LEU A 10 8.71 -4.85 7.00
CA LEU A 10 7.92 -4.48 8.17
C LEU A 10 8.65 -3.45 9.04
N GLY A 11 9.95 -3.66 9.29
CA GLY A 11 10.76 -2.73 10.07
C GLY A 11 10.79 -1.33 9.46
N ILE A 12 11.00 -1.24 8.14
CA ILE A 12 10.98 0.03 7.41
C ILE A 12 9.59 0.67 7.46
N SER A 13 8.53 -0.10 7.22
CA SER A 13 7.15 0.39 7.23
C SER A 13 6.75 0.97 8.59
N ILE A 14 7.11 0.26 9.68
CA ILE A 14 6.85 0.71 11.05
C ILE A 14 7.68 1.96 11.37
N ALA A 15 8.95 2.01 10.98
CA ALA A 15 9.81 3.16 11.22
C ALA A 15 9.26 4.43 10.53
N ILE A 16 8.79 4.31 9.28
CA ILE A 16 8.16 5.41 8.55
C ILE A 16 6.87 5.87 9.26
N GLY A 17 6.05 4.94 9.73
CA GLY A 17 4.83 5.24 10.48
C GLY A 17 5.09 5.97 11.80
N LEU A 18 6.08 5.52 12.57
CA LEU A 18 6.49 6.16 13.84
C LEU A 18 7.05 7.57 13.61
N TYR A 19 7.86 7.74 12.56
CA TYR A 19 8.36 9.05 12.17
C TYR A 19 7.21 10.00 11.77
N GLY A 20 6.24 9.51 10.99
CA GLY A 20 5.03 10.25 10.63
C GLY A 20 4.19 10.64 11.85
N ALA A 21 4.00 9.72 12.80
CA ALA A 21 3.25 9.96 14.04
C ALA A 21 3.85 11.08 14.89
N THR A 22 5.18 11.23 14.88
CA THR A 22 5.86 12.33 15.59
C THR A 22 5.50 13.71 15.03
N LYS A 23 5.04 13.79 13.78
CA LYS A 23 4.68 15.05 13.11
C LYS A 23 3.21 15.44 13.29
N VAL A 24 2.37 14.53 13.77
CA VAL A 24 0.93 14.74 13.93
C VAL A 24 0.63 15.42 15.26
N HIS A 25 0.23 16.69 15.19
CA HIS A 25 -0.08 17.49 16.39
C HIS A 25 -1.58 17.75 16.57
N ASN A 26 -2.41 17.49 15.55
CA ASN A 26 -3.83 17.83 15.58
C ASN A 26 -4.66 16.92 14.66
N ALA A 27 -5.97 16.80 14.91
CA ALA A 27 -6.85 15.91 14.12
C ALA A 27 -6.90 16.27 12.62
N ARG A 28 -6.79 17.56 12.29
CA ARG A 28 -6.67 18.02 10.89
C ARG A 28 -5.38 17.56 10.22
N ASP A 29 -4.29 17.48 10.97
CA ASP A 29 -3.00 17.02 10.46
C ASP A 29 -3.01 15.50 10.25
N TYR A 30 -3.66 14.76 11.15
CA TYR A 30 -3.87 13.32 11.00
C TYR A 30 -4.70 12.95 9.76
N ILE A 31 -5.82 13.67 9.52
CA ILE A 31 -6.77 13.32 8.46
C ILE A 31 -6.34 13.85 7.09
N THR A 32 -5.76 15.05 7.04
CA THR A 32 -5.48 15.75 5.77
C THR A 32 -4.00 16.02 5.52
N ALA A 33 -3.10 15.60 6.42
CA ALA A 33 -1.66 15.91 6.35
C ALA A 33 -1.40 17.41 6.07
N GLY A 34 -2.21 18.27 6.69
CA GLY A 34 -2.17 19.72 6.52
C GLY A 34 -2.48 20.23 5.11
N ARG A 35 -3.03 19.42 4.19
CA ARG A 35 -3.28 19.74 2.77
C ARG A 35 -2.03 20.04 1.93
N ASN A 36 -0.85 19.64 2.40
CA ASN A 36 0.43 19.91 1.70
C ASN A 36 0.95 18.70 0.90
N LEU A 37 0.18 17.62 0.78
CA LEU A 37 0.61 16.44 0.02
C LEU A 37 0.46 16.68 -1.49
N PRO A 38 1.52 16.43 -2.31
CA PRO A 38 1.42 16.49 -3.76
C PRO A 38 0.38 15.51 -4.31
N MET A 39 -0.30 15.89 -5.39
CA MET A 39 -1.35 15.06 -6.01
C MET A 39 -0.87 13.66 -6.39
N ALA A 40 0.39 13.52 -6.83
CA ALA A 40 0.99 12.23 -7.15
C ALA A 40 1.03 11.26 -5.95
N PHE A 41 1.26 11.78 -4.74
CA PHE A 41 1.28 10.98 -3.52
C PHE A 41 -0.12 10.52 -3.11
N VAL A 42 -1.10 11.40 -3.25
CA VAL A 42 -2.51 11.08 -3.02
C VAL A 42 -2.97 9.99 -4.00
N LEU A 43 -2.62 10.13 -5.28
CA LEU A 43 -2.92 9.14 -6.29
C LEU A 43 -2.31 7.79 -5.93
N ALA A 44 -1.01 7.74 -5.61
CA ALA A 44 -0.34 6.51 -5.22
C ALA A 44 -0.97 5.86 -3.98
N MET A 45 -1.38 6.64 -2.97
CA MET A 45 -2.08 6.13 -1.78
C MET A 45 -3.44 5.49 -2.14
N VAL A 46 -4.23 6.16 -2.97
CA VAL A 46 -5.54 5.65 -3.42
C VAL A 46 -5.35 4.36 -4.23
N PHE A 47 -4.43 4.36 -5.19
CA PHE A 47 -4.09 3.15 -5.96
C PHE A 47 -3.61 2.01 -5.05
N ALA A 48 -2.73 2.28 -4.10
CA ALA A 48 -2.22 1.28 -3.17
C ALA A 48 -3.35 0.67 -2.29
N THR A 49 -4.33 1.49 -1.91
CA THR A 49 -5.48 1.04 -1.09
C THR A 49 -6.43 0.18 -1.93
N TRP A 50 -6.68 0.55 -3.18
CA TRP A 50 -7.62 -0.16 -4.04
C TRP A 50 -6.99 -1.43 -4.65
N PHE A 51 -5.76 -1.37 -5.13
CA PHE A 51 -5.13 -2.50 -5.85
C PHE A 51 -4.28 -3.43 -4.96
N GLY A 52 -4.28 -3.23 -3.64
CA GLY A 52 -3.28 -3.81 -2.74
C GLY A 52 -3.32 -5.34 -2.64
N ALA A 53 -4.30 -5.87 -1.92
CA ALA A 53 -4.35 -7.31 -1.62
C ALA A 53 -5.29 -8.08 -2.57
N GLU A 54 -6.43 -7.47 -2.95
CA GLU A 54 -7.44 -8.13 -3.79
C GLU A 54 -6.91 -8.43 -5.19
N THR A 55 -6.18 -7.50 -5.80
CA THR A 55 -5.70 -7.65 -7.17
C THR A 55 -4.56 -8.65 -7.23
N VAL A 56 -3.65 -8.62 -6.26
CA VAL A 56 -2.51 -9.53 -6.22
C VAL A 56 -2.95 -10.96 -5.96
N LEU A 57 -3.88 -11.18 -5.02
CA LEU A 57 -4.38 -12.51 -4.71
C LEU A 57 -5.40 -13.01 -5.75
N GLY A 58 -6.31 -12.13 -6.19
CA GLY A 58 -7.38 -12.44 -7.14
C GLY A 58 -6.85 -12.77 -8.53
N ILE A 59 -5.96 -11.95 -9.09
CA ILE A 59 -5.34 -12.25 -10.40
C ILE A 59 -4.55 -13.55 -10.35
N SER A 60 -3.80 -13.79 -9.26
CA SER A 60 -3.05 -15.03 -9.10
C SER A 60 -3.98 -16.25 -9.00
N ALA A 61 -5.12 -16.13 -8.32
CA ALA A 61 -6.10 -17.20 -8.21
C ALA A 61 -6.80 -17.49 -9.55
N THR A 62 -7.30 -16.46 -10.24
CA THR A 62 -7.93 -16.61 -11.57
C THR A 62 -6.93 -17.12 -12.60
N PHE A 63 -5.66 -16.72 -12.51
CA PHE A 63 -4.61 -17.27 -13.37
C PHE A 63 -4.35 -18.76 -13.10
N LEU A 64 -4.41 -19.21 -11.85
CA LEU A 64 -4.26 -20.62 -11.51
C LEU A 64 -5.47 -21.47 -11.97
N GLU A 65 -6.68 -20.91 -11.96
CA GLU A 65 -7.91 -21.63 -12.35
C GLU A 65 -8.16 -21.62 -13.86
N GLU A 66 -8.01 -20.47 -14.53
CA GLU A 66 -8.42 -20.26 -15.92
C GLU A 66 -7.24 -19.99 -16.89
N GLY A 67 -6.02 -19.95 -16.36
CA GLY A 67 -4.80 -19.67 -17.14
C GLY A 67 -4.79 -18.26 -17.75
N PHE A 68 -3.94 -18.07 -18.77
CA PHE A 68 -3.85 -16.79 -19.50
C PHE A 68 -5.17 -16.36 -20.16
N ARG A 69 -6.09 -17.31 -20.42
CA ARG A 69 -7.35 -17.05 -21.11
C ARG A 69 -8.39 -16.39 -20.20
N GLY A 70 -8.37 -16.69 -18.90
CA GLY A 70 -9.19 -16.01 -17.88
C GLY A 70 -8.76 -14.57 -17.59
N LEU A 71 -7.54 -14.17 -17.98
CA LEU A 71 -7.05 -12.79 -17.84
C LEU A 71 -7.39 -11.88 -19.04
N ILE A 72 -7.77 -12.47 -20.18
CA ILE A 72 -7.94 -11.77 -21.47
C ILE A 72 -9.42 -11.73 -21.91
N SER A 73 -10.34 -12.40 -21.20
CA SER A 73 -11.76 -12.46 -21.57
C SER A 73 -12.61 -11.29 -21.08
#